data_AF-A0A2P9GKB7-F1
#
_entry.id   AF-A0A2P9GKB7-F1
#
_cell.length_a   1.000
_cell.length_b   1.000
_cell.length_c   1.000
_cell.angle_alpha   90.00
_cell.angle_beta   90.00
_cell.angle_gamma   90.00
#
_symmetry.space_group_name_H-M   'P 1'
#
loop_
_entity.id
_entity.type
_entity.pdbx_description
1 polymer ?
#
loop_
_entity_poly.entity_id
_entity_poly.type
_entity_poly.pdbx_seq_one_letter_code
_entity_poly.pdbx_strand_id
1 'polypeptide(L)'
;MKLHCSKILLLFLPLHILVTSYQDHNNNNEPYITPRHTQSNRSLCECDIQSSNYDKDKGMKSVMQQFVDRTSQRFEEYKERLKDKRQKHKEERDKNIQKIIEEDKMEKSLAQKIEKGCLRCGCGLGGGVLPIWGLVSGLWYASLSQYATKLAIQKGIKAGLEEGLVQIKNIYETTGYSANVPNFTVADILSSGKFNNGVTLYDMAKHISTMSNKFPQQNYTHFFNNIDGMVRVEGMDKFNVQNAERIVAVTEAFEKAKAAEFTAKTGLLSNTIIVSFVTIIIIVLIMVIIYLVLRYRRKKKMKKKAQYTKLLNQ
;
A
#
# COMPACT_ATOMS: atom_id res chain seq x y z
N MET A 1 -6.16 14.32 -11.53
CA MET A 1 -5.58 14.29 -10.17
C MET A 1 -6.55 14.68 -9.04
N LYS A 2 -7.52 15.60 -9.22
CA LYS A 2 -8.44 16.02 -8.12
C LYS A 2 -9.61 15.06 -7.78
N LEU A 3 -10.03 14.19 -8.70
CA LEU A 3 -11.21 13.33 -8.54
C LEU A 3 -10.98 12.02 -7.74
N HIS A 4 -9.74 11.60 -7.55
CA HIS A 4 -9.43 10.35 -6.83
C HIS A 4 -9.15 10.58 -5.33
N CYS A 5 -8.67 11.77 -4.94
CA CYS A 5 -8.48 12.11 -3.52
C CYS A 5 -9.83 12.24 -2.78
N SER A 6 -10.88 12.75 -3.43
CA SER A 6 -12.22 12.85 -2.82
C SER A 6 -12.84 11.48 -2.57
N LYS A 7 -12.62 10.51 -3.47
CA LYS A 7 -13.08 9.11 -3.29
C LYS A 7 -12.35 8.38 -2.16
N ILE A 8 -11.06 8.66 -1.94
CA ILE A 8 -10.29 8.06 -0.84
C ILE A 8 -10.72 8.63 0.51
N LEU A 9 -11.00 9.95 0.58
CA LEU A 9 -11.54 10.57 1.80
C LEU A 9 -12.93 10.03 2.16
N LEU A 10 -13.78 9.79 1.15
CA LEU A 10 -15.13 9.24 1.31
C LEU A 10 -15.15 7.80 1.86
N LEU A 11 -14.08 7.02 1.69
CA LEU A 11 -13.95 5.69 2.29
C LEU A 11 -13.49 5.74 3.76
N PHE A 12 -12.85 6.83 4.18
CA PHE A 12 -12.36 6.99 5.55
C PHE A 12 -13.51 7.26 6.55
N LEU A 13 -14.54 8.02 6.12
CA LEU A 13 -15.72 8.32 6.93
C LEU A 13 -16.50 7.06 7.38
N PRO A 14 -16.91 6.11 6.50
CA PRO A 14 -17.63 4.92 6.93
C PRO A 14 -16.79 3.99 7.81
N LEU A 15 -15.46 3.95 7.63
CA LEU A 15 -14.54 3.19 8.47
C LEU A 15 -14.41 3.78 9.88
N HIS A 16 -14.37 5.11 10.00
CA HIS A 16 -14.32 5.76 11.30
C HIS A 16 -15.65 5.58 12.07
N ILE A 17 -16.79 5.63 11.37
CA ILE A 17 -18.12 5.40 11.95
C ILE A 17 -18.24 3.96 12.48
N LEU A 18 -17.70 2.97 11.76
CA LEU A 18 -17.67 1.57 12.20
C LEU A 18 -16.80 1.36 13.45
N VAL A 19 -15.69 2.09 13.58
CA VAL A 19 -14.81 2.04 14.76
C VAL A 19 -15.47 2.71 15.96
N THR A 20 -16.13 3.85 15.79
CA THR A 20 -16.83 4.54 16.88
C THR A 20 -18.07 3.77 17.37
N SER A 21 -18.87 3.16 16.48
CA SER A 21 -20.02 2.34 16.92
C SER A 21 -19.59 1.06 17.65
N TYR A 22 -18.35 0.61 17.43
CA TYR A 22 -17.77 -0.54 18.12
C TYR A 22 -17.30 -0.20 19.55
N GLN A 23 -17.01 1.08 19.81
CA GLN A 23 -16.54 1.54 21.10
C GLN A 23 -17.69 1.76 22.09
N ASP A 24 -18.85 2.24 21.61
CA ASP A 24 -20.05 2.46 22.44
C ASP A 24 -20.71 1.15 22.91
N HIS A 25 -20.54 0.04 22.17
CA HIS A 25 -21.05 -1.27 22.59
C HIS A 25 -20.26 -1.93 23.73
N ASN A 26 -19.15 -1.34 24.17
CA ASN A 26 -18.21 -1.96 25.13
C ASN A 26 -18.27 -1.37 26.55
N ASN A 27 -19.15 -0.38 26.80
CA ASN A 27 -19.32 0.25 28.12
C ASN A 27 -20.63 -0.20 28.79
N ASN A 28 -20.78 -1.50 29.04
CA ASN A 28 -21.79 -1.99 29.98
C ASN A 28 -21.11 -2.29 31.32
N ASN A 29 -21.03 -1.27 32.18
CA ASN A 29 -20.78 -1.46 33.61
C ASN A 29 -22.08 -2.00 34.24
N GLU A 30 -22.14 -3.30 34.52
CA GLU A 30 -23.22 -3.87 35.34
C GLU A 30 -23.02 -3.49 36.82
N PRO A 31 -24.04 -2.94 37.50
CA PRO A 31 -24.02 -2.77 38.95
C PRO A 31 -24.25 -4.13 39.61
N TYR A 32 -23.24 -4.64 40.30
CA TYR A 32 -23.35 -5.86 41.08
C TYR A 32 -24.30 -5.65 42.27
N ILE A 33 -25.44 -6.35 42.28
CA ILE A 33 -26.30 -6.45 43.47
C ILE A 33 -25.98 -7.78 44.15
N THR A 34 -25.30 -7.71 45.29
CA THR A 34 -24.96 -8.86 46.12
C THR A 34 -26.22 -9.37 46.85
N PRO A 35 -26.73 -10.58 46.59
CA PRO A 35 -27.87 -11.12 47.32
C PRO A 35 -27.39 -11.64 48.68
N ARG A 36 -27.78 -11.00 49.79
CA ARG A 36 -27.65 -11.59 51.13
C ARG A 36 -28.67 -12.72 51.25
N HIS A 37 -28.19 -13.96 51.28
CA HIS A 37 -29.00 -15.11 51.63
C HIS A 37 -29.13 -15.15 53.18
N THR A 38 -30.28 -14.72 53.71
CA THR A 38 -30.67 -15.06 55.08
C THR A 38 -31.05 -16.54 55.09
N GLN A 39 -30.17 -17.36 55.64
CA GLN A 39 -30.47 -18.76 55.88
C GLN A 39 -31.44 -18.87 57.06
N SER A 40 -32.74 -19.00 56.78
CA SER A 40 -33.70 -19.48 57.75
C SER A 40 -33.43 -20.97 57.98
N ASN A 41 -32.59 -21.28 58.97
CA ASN A 41 -32.52 -22.63 59.50
C ASN A 41 -33.83 -22.91 60.23
N ARG A 42 -34.84 -23.44 59.51
CA ARG A 42 -35.89 -24.25 60.14
C ARG A 42 -35.26 -25.58 60.49
N SER A 43 -34.55 -25.64 61.61
CA SER A 43 -34.27 -26.91 62.27
C SER A 43 -35.64 -27.50 62.65
N LEU A 44 -36.08 -28.51 61.90
CA LEU A 44 -37.15 -29.38 62.35
C LEU A 44 -36.60 -30.12 63.57
N CYS A 45 -36.86 -29.58 64.75
CA CYS A 45 -36.63 -30.29 66.00
C CYS A 45 -37.61 -31.46 65.98
N GLU A 46 -37.10 -32.67 65.87
CA GLU A 46 -37.85 -33.90 65.97
C GLU A 46 -38.32 -34.02 67.42
N CYS A 47 -39.44 -33.38 67.75
CA CYS A 47 -40.09 -33.59 69.02
C CYS A 47 -40.84 -34.92 68.93
N ASP A 48 -40.29 -35.97 69.57
CA ASP A 48 -40.97 -37.25 69.78
C ASP A 48 -42.23 -37.04 70.64
N ILE A 49 -43.34 -36.67 70.01
CA ILE A 49 -44.67 -36.79 70.60
C ILE A 49 -45.24 -38.14 70.14
N GLN A 50 -44.69 -39.23 70.68
CA GLN A 50 -45.30 -40.54 70.53
C GLN A 50 -46.43 -40.68 71.57
N SER A 51 -47.60 -40.08 71.30
CA SER A 51 -48.80 -40.41 72.07
C SER A 51 -49.38 -41.74 71.57
N SER A 52 -49.05 -42.84 72.25
CA SER A 52 -49.47 -44.22 71.92
C SER A 52 -50.97 -44.52 72.12
N ASN A 53 -51.80 -43.48 72.34
CA ASN A 53 -53.22 -43.63 72.68
C ASN A 53 -54.16 -43.86 71.49
N TYR A 54 -53.69 -43.75 70.24
CA TYR A 54 -54.56 -43.81 69.05
C TYR A 54 -54.27 -44.96 68.09
N ASP A 55 -53.32 -45.85 68.39
CA ASP A 55 -52.91 -46.95 67.50
C ASP A 55 -53.99 -48.03 67.27
N LYS A 56 -55.04 -48.05 68.09
CA LYS A 56 -56.16 -49.00 67.96
C LYS A 56 -57.48 -48.36 67.54
N ASP A 57 -57.52 -47.04 67.33
CA ASP A 57 -58.72 -46.36 66.85
C ASP A 57 -58.91 -46.62 65.34
N LYS A 58 -60.03 -47.24 64.99
CA LYS A 58 -60.41 -47.55 63.60
C LYS A 58 -60.55 -46.27 62.76
N GLY A 59 -60.95 -45.16 63.37
CA GLY A 59 -61.00 -43.85 62.74
C GLY A 59 -59.61 -43.29 62.44
N MET A 60 -58.70 -43.32 63.41
CA MET A 60 -57.32 -42.85 63.22
C MET A 60 -56.56 -43.67 62.17
N LYS A 61 -56.75 -44.99 62.12
CA LYS A 61 -56.13 -45.84 61.10
C LYS A 61 -56.57 -45.50 59.67
N SER A 62 -57.84 -45.14 59.45
CA SER A 62 -58.32 -44.79 58.11
C SER A 62 -57.76 -43.43 57.64
N VAL A 63 -57.63 -42.47 58.55
CA VAL A 63 -57.00 -41.16 58.28
C VAL A 63 -55.51 -41.31 58.00
N MET A 64 -54.81 -42.14 58.79
CA MET A 64 -53.40 -42.47 58.57
C MET A 64 -53.19 -43.11 57.19
N GLN A 65 -54.01 -44.10 56.83
CA GLN A 65 -53.92 -44.76 55.52
C GLN A 65 -54.16 -43.77 54.38
N GLN A 66 -55.17 -42.90 54.47
CA GLN A 66 -55.40 -41.84 53.48
C GLN A 66 -54.23 -40.85 53.37
N PHE A 67 -53.56 -40.54 54.48
CA PHE A 67 -52.40 -39.67 54.48
C PHE A 67 -51.22 -40.34 53.76
N VAL A 68 -50.95 -41.62 54.07
CA VAL A 68 -49.90 -42.44 53.43
C VAL A 68 -50.17 -42.57 51.93
N ASP A 69 -51.40 -42.86 51.53
CA ASP A 69 -51.78 -43.00 50.12
C ASP A 69 -51.60 -41.66 49.36
N ARG A 70 -52.07 -40.55 49.94
CA ARG A 70 -51.88 -39.20 49.35
C ARG A 70 -50.42 -38.76 49.31
N THR A 71 -49.63 -39.08 50.33
CA THR A 71 -48.19 -38.74 50.33
C THR A 71 -47.46 -39.57 49.28
N SER A 72 -47.73 -40.87 49.17
CA SER A 72 -47.16 -41.74 48.14
C SER A 72 -47.44 -41.22 46.72
N GLN A 73 -48.68 -40.80 46.45
CA GLN A 73 -49.05 -40.21 45.16
C GLN A 73 -48.29 -38.90 44.87
N ARG A 74 -48.17 -37.99 45.86
CA ARG A 74 -47.40 -36.75 45.70
C ARG A 74 -45.91 -37.01 45.49
N PHE A 75 -45.35 -38.04 46.12
CA PHE A 75 -43.95 -38.40 45.95
C PHE A 75 -43.67 -38.88 44.51
N GLU A 76 -44.55 -39.67 43.90
CA GLU A 76 -44.36 -40.06 42.50
C GLU A 76 -44.58 -38.90 41.53
N GLU A 77 -45.58 -38.05 41.74
CA GLU A 77 -45.73 -36.81 40.96
C GLU A 77 -44.51 -35.88 41.10
N TYR A 78 -43.87 -35.86 42.28
CA TYR A 78 -42.65 -35.09 42.50
C TYR A 78 -41.44 -35.72 41.79
N LYS A 79 -41.29 -37.05 41.82
CA LYS A 79 -40.22 -37.76 41.10
C LYS A 79 -40.34 -37.59 39.59
N GLU A 80 -41.55 -37.66 39.04
CA GLU A 80 -41.79 -37.46 37.61
C GLU A 80 -41.49 -36.01 37.19
N ARG A 81 -41.90 -35.01 37.98
CA ARG A 81 -41.49 -33.60 37.74
C ARG A 81 -39.98 -33.39 37.83
N LEU A 82 -39.30 -34.10 38.71
CA LEU A 82 -37.83 -34.06 38.83
C LEU A 82 -37.14 -34.67 37.61
N LYS A 83 -37.65 -35.79 37.09
CA LYS A 83 -37.14 -36.40 35.84
C LYS A 83 -37.28 -35.43 34.67
N ASP A 84 -38.47 -34.86 34.45
CA ASP A 84 -38.72 -33.93 33.35
C ASP A 84 -37.81 -32.69 33.45
N LYS A 85 -37.68 -32.09 34.64
CA LYS A 85 -36.77 -30.97 34.85
C LYS A 85 -35.31 -31.35 34.61
N ARG A 86 -34.84 -32.52 35.08
CA ARG A 86 -33.45 -32.96 34.83
C ARG A 86 -33.19 -33.19 33.34
N GLN A 87 -34.17 -33.78 32.64
CA GLN A 87 -34.08 -34.03 31.21
C GLN A 87 -33.97 -32.72 30.42
N LYS A 88 -34.83 -31.73 30.71
CA LYS A 88 -34.78 -30.39 30.08
C LYS A 88 -33.44 -29.69 30.26
N HIS A 89 -32.90 -29.66 31.48
CA HIS A 89 -31.59 -29.04 31.72
C HIS A 89 -30.43 -29.79 31.06
N LYS A 90 -30.56 -31.12 30.87
CA LYS A 90 -29.56 -31.92 30.15
C LYS A 90 -29.59 -31.59 28.66
N GLU A 91 -30.78 -31.57 28.05
CA GLU A 91 -30.96 -31.21 26.64
C GLU A 91 -30.51 -29.78 26.34
N GLU A 92 -30.80 -28.83 27.23
CA GLU A 92 -30.34 -27.45 27.10
C GLU A 92 -28.81 -27.35 27.19
N ARG A 93 -28.17 -28.09 28.10
CA ARG A 93 -26.72 -28.19 28.17
C ARG A 93 -26.12 -28.80 26.91
N ASP A 94 -26.67 -29.90 26.42
CA ASP A 94 -26.17 -30.59 25.23
C ASP A 94 -26.30 -29.70 23.99
N LYS A 95 -27.41 -28.96 23.85
CA LYS A 95 -27.58 -27.93 22.79
C LYS A 95 -26.54 -26.82 22.88
N ASN A 96 -26.30 -26.29 24.07
CA ASN A 96 -25.29 -25.24 24.28
C ASN A 96 -23.88 -25.74 23.98
N ILE A 97 -23.54 -26.97 24.37
CA ILE A 97 -22.26 -27.61 24.06
C ILE A 97 -22.10 -27.80 22.55
N GLN A 98 -23.12 -28.32 21.85
CA GLN A 98 -23.08 -28.46 20.38
C GLN A 98 -22.81 -27.11 19.69
N LYS A 99 -23.50 -26.05 20.09
CA LYS A 99 -23.33 -24.71 19.52
C LYS A 99 -21.89 -24.19 19.72
N ILE A 100 -21.31 -24.40 20.89
CA ILE A 100 -19.92 -24.01 21.19
C ILE A 100 -18.92 -24.80 20.32
N ILE A 101 -19.13 -26.12 20.16
CA ILE A 101 -18.27 -26.97 19.33
C ILE A 101 -18.32 -26.53 17.86
N GLU A 102 -19.51 -26.21 17.36
CA GLU A 102 -19.72 -25.80 15.98
C GLU A 102 -19.10 -24.43 15.69
N GLU A 103 -19.25 -23.46 16.61
CA GLU A 103 -18.55 -22.17 16.55
C GLU A 103 -17.02 -22.32 16.60
N ASP A 104 -16.47 -23.16 17.48
CA ASP A 104 -15.01 -23.40 17.56
C ASP A 104 -14.46 -24.07 16.28
N LYS A 105 -15.25 -24.97 15.66
CA LYS A 105 -14.89 -25.63 14.40
C LYS A 105 -14.84 -24.63 13.24
N MET A 106 -15.85 -23.75 13.13
CA MET A 106 -15.88 -22.66 12.15
C MET A 106 -14.69 -21.70 12.36
N GLU A 107 -14.42 -21.29 13.60
CA GLU A 107 -13.29 -20.42 13.93
C GLU A 107 -11.93 -21.08 13.60
N LYS A 108 -11.72 -22.35 13.92
CA LYS A 108 -10.49 -23.10 13.57
C LYS A 108 -10.29 -23.20 12.06
N SER A 109 -11.34 -23.47 11.29
CA SER A 109 -11.24 -23.57 9.83
C SER A 109 -10.82 -22.25 9.18
N LEU A 110 -11.35 -21.12 9.68
CA LEU A 110 -10.94 -19.79 9.24
C LEU A 110 -9.51 -19.47 9.65
N ALA A 111 -9.09 -19.87 10.85
CA ALA A 111 -7.70 -19.68 11.31
C ALA A 111 -6.71 -20.44 10.42
N GLN A 112 -6.97 -21.72 10.13
CA GLN A 112 -6.11 -22.52 9.24
C GLN A 112 -6.02 -21.91 7.83
N LYS A 113 -7.13 -21.41 7.26
CA LYS A 113 -7.11 -20.76 5.95
C LYS A 113 -6.26 -19.49 5.95
N ILE A 114 -6.40 -18.65 6.97
CA ILE A 114 -5.63 -17.40 7.09
C ILE A 114 -4.16 -17.67 7.39
N GLU A 115 -3.84 -18.64 8.25
CA GLU A 115 -2.47 -19.02 8.59
C GLU A 115 -1.75 -19.62 7.38
N LYS A 116 -2.42 -20.46 6.59
CA LYS A 116 -1.88 -21.01 5.33
C LYS A 116 -1.68 -19.91 4.28
N GLY A 117 -2.56 -18.90 4.24
CA GLY A 117 -2.38 -17.70 3.42
C GLY A 117 -1.21 -16.84 3.88
N CYS A 118 -1.06 -16.62 5.18
CA CYS A 118 -0.01 -15.80 5.78
C CYS A 118 1.37 -16.46 5.72
N LEU A 119 1.48 -17.79 5.84
CA LEU A 119 2.74 -18.51 5.64
C LEU A 119 3.18 -18.44 4.17
N ARG A 120 2.25 -18.57 3.21
CA ARG A 120 2.54 -18.39 1.78
C ARG A 120 3.05 -16.98 1.48
N CYS A 121 2.44 -15.97 2.10
CA CYS A 121 2.82 -14.58 1.89
C CYS A 121 4.11 -14.19 2.63
N GLY A 122 4.29 -14.70 3.86
CA GLY A 122 5.46 -14.45 4.71
C GLY A 122 6.73 -15.15 4.25
N CYS A 123 6.65 -16.38 3.73
CA CYS A 123 7.79 -17.04 3.09
C CYS A 123 8.16 -16.41 1.75
N GLY A 124 7.18 -15.85 1.01
CA GLY A 124 7.43 -15.13 -0.25
C GLY A 124 8.04 -13.74 -0.06
N LEU A 125 7.67 -13.01 1.01
CA LEU A 125 8.09 -11.63 1.24
C LEU A 125 9.22 -11.47 2.28
N GLY A 126 9.32 -12.37 3.26
CA GLY A 126 10.23 -12.24 4.41
C GLY A 126 11.61 -12.88 4.26
N GLY A 127 11.85 -13.74 3.25
CA GLY A 127 13.03 -14.61 3.21
C GLY A 127 14.12 -14.29 2.19
N GLY A 128 13.91 -13.40 1.22
CA GLY A 128 14.94 -13.15 0.19
C GLY A 128 14.62 -12.18 -0.94
N VAL A 129 13.37 -11.72 -1.08
CA VAL A 129 12.98 -10.82 -2.18
C VAL A 129 13.29 -9.35 -1.90
N LEU A 130 13.23 -8.91 -0.64
CA LEU A 130 13.48 -7.52 -0.24
C LEU A 130 14.90 -7.00 -0.59
N PRO A 131 16.00 -7.75 -0.32
CA PRO A 131 17.35 -7.29 -0.65
C PRO A 131 17.58 -7.24 -2.17
N ILE A 132 17.04 -8.22 -2.89
CA ILE A 132 17.21 -8.36 -4.34
C ILE A 132 16.43 -7.27 -5.08
N TRP A 133 15.19 -6.97 -4.67
CA TRP A 133 14.41 -5.90 -5.30
C TRP A 133 14.97 -4.51 -5.04
N GLY A 134 15.57 -4.25 -3.87
CA GLY A 134 16.28 -2.99 -3.59
C GLY A 134 17.50 -2.78 -4.49
N LEU A 135 18.31 -3.83 -4.69
CA LEU A 135 19.48 -3.80 -5.57
C LEU A 135 19.11 -3.71 -7.05
N VAL A 136 18.12 -4.48 -7.49
CA VAL A 136 17.68 -4.51 -8.90
C VAL A 136 17.01 -3.18 -9.28
N SER A 137 16.16 -2.61 -8.41
CA SER A 137 15.52 -1.32 -8.69
C SER A 137 16.53 -0.17 -8.73
N GLY A 138 17.53 -0.16 -7.83
CA GLY A 138 18.59 0.86 -7.82
C GLY A 138 19.48 0.83 -9.06
N LEU A 139 19.98 -0.36 -9.46
CA LEU A 139 20.80 -0.50 -10.68
C LEU A 139 20.00 -0.18 -11.94
N TRP A 140 18.72 -0.57 -11.99
CA TRP A 140 17.86 -0.26 -13.13
C TRP A 140 17.62 1.25 -13.22
N TYR A 141 17.35 1.92 -12.10
CA TYR A 141 17.15 3.37 -12.10
C TYR A 141 18.41 4.13 -12.51
N ALA A 142 19.60 3.70 -12.06
CA ALA A 142 20.87 4.32 -12.44
C ALA A 142 21.19 4.14 -13.93
N SER A 143 21.10 2.91 -14.45
CA SER A 143 21.36 2.61 -15.87
C SER A 143 20.37 3.32 -16.80
N LEU A 144 19.09 3.36 -16.41
CA LEU A 144 18.05 4.05 -17.17
C LEU A 144 18.19 5.57 -17.12
N SER A 145 18.59 6.13 -15.98
CA SER A 145 18.88 7.56 -15.85
C SER A 145 20.04 7.96 -16.77
N GLN A 146 21.10 7.14 -16.82
CA GLN A 146 22.22 7.33 -17.77
C GLN A 146 21.79 7.20 -19.23
N TYR A 147 20.86 6.28 -19.54
CA TYR A 147 20.31 6.15 -20.89
C TYR A 147 19.48 7.38 -21.28
N ALA A 148 18.60 7.85 -20.39
CA ALA A 148 17.77 9.03 -20.62
C ALA A 148 18.61 10.30 -20.80
N THR A 149 19.67 10.49 -20.01
CA THR A 149 20.59 11.63 -20.17
C THR A 149 21.34 11.55 -21.49
N LYS A 150 21.84 10.37 -21.88
CA LYS A 150 22.54 10.19 -23.18
C LYS A 150 21.64 10.54 -24.37
N LEU A 151 20.39 10.08 -24.35
CA LEU A 151 19.44 10.34 -25.43
C LEU A 151 19.05 11.82 -25.46
N ALA A 152 18.82 12.43 -24.29
CA ALA A 152 18.53 13.85 -24.17
C ALA A 152 19.68 14.73 -24.68
N ILE A 153 20.93 14.40 -24.34
CA ILE A 153 22.12 15.08 -24.86
C ILE A 153 22.16 14.97 -26.38
N GLN A 154 21.98 13.77 -26.96
CA GLN A 154 21.98 13.61 -28.42
C GLN A 154 20.91 14.45 -29.11
N LYS A 155 19.71 14.55 -28.53
CA LYS A 155 18.64 15.38 -29.11
C LYS A 155 18.92 16.87 -28.96
N GLY A 156 19.49 17.28 -27.82
CA GLY A 156 20.01 18.64 -27.62
C GLY A 156 21.05 19.01 -28.68
N ILE A 157 22.04 18.13 -28.90
CA ILE A 157 23.11 18.36 -29.89
C ILE A 157 22.52 18.54 -31.28
N LYS A 158 21.58 17.69 -31.71
CA LYS A 158 20.92 17.82 -33.02
C LYS A 158 20.25 19.18 -33.17
N ALA A 159 19.44 19.60 -32.20
CA ALA A 159 18.75 20.89 -32.24
C ALA A 159 19.71 22.09 -32.22
N GLY A 160 20.74 22.05 -31.37
CA GLY A 160 21.76 23.10 -31.33
C GLY A 160 22.61 23.16 -32.60
N LEU A 161 22.85 22.03 -33.27
CA LEU A 161 23.50 22.00 -34.59
C LEU A 161 22.62 22.57 -35.69
N GLU A 162 21.31 22.28 -35.70
CA GLU A 162 20.35 22.87 -36.64
C GLU A 162 20.32 24.39 -36.50
N GLU A 163 20.17 24.88 -35.26
CA GLU A 163 20.16 26.31 -34.98
C GLU A 163 21.51 26.96 -35.29
N GLY A 164 22.62 26.32 -34.90
CA GLY A 164 23.95 26.88 -35.16
C GLY A 164 24.29 26.97 -36.65
N LEU A 165 23.78 26.07 -37.49
CA LEU A 165 23.90 26.17 -38.94
C LEU A 165 23.15 27.39 -39.50
N VAL A 166 21.94 27.64 -39.01
CA VAL A 166 21.17 28.84 -39.37
C VAL A 166 21.92 30.10 -38.91
N GLN A 167 22.46 30.09 -37.70
CA GLN A 167 23.18 31.25 -37.18
C GLN A 167 24.49 31.51 -37.94
N ILE A 168 25.25 30.49 -38.31
CA ILE A 168 26.48 30.65 -39.12
C ILE A 168 26.15 31.20 -40.52
N LYS A 169 25.06 30.74 -41.13
CA LYS A 169 24.57 31.32 -42.38
C LYS A 169 24.26 32.81 -42.21
N ASN A 170 23.53 33.17 -41.17
CA ASN A 170 23.17 34.55 -40.87
C ASN A 170 24.42 35.43 -40.56
N ILE A 171 25.49 34.87 -39.97
CA ILE A 171 26.76 35.60 -39.73
C ILE A 171 27.34 36.02 -41.07
N TYR A 172 27.41 35.07 -42.01
CA TYR A 172 27.92 35.32 -43.34
C TYR A 172 27.08 36.35 -44.11
N GLU A 173 25.75 36.21 -44.09
CA GLU A 173 24.83 37.14 -44.76
C GLU A 173 24.94 38.58 -44.22
N THR A 174 25.27 38.76 -42.94
CA THR A 174 25.44 40.09 -42.33
C THR A 174 26.72 40.80 -42.84
N THR A 175 27.70 40.06 -43.35
CA THR A 175 28.95 40.65 -43.87
C THR A 175 28.81 41.31 -45.26
N GLY A 176 27.61 41.31 -45.84
CA GLY A 176 27.30 42.03 -47.09
C GLY A 176 27.71 41.32 -48.38
N TYR A 177 28.21 40.08 -48.30
CA TYR A 177 28.51 39.25 -49.47
C TYR A 177 27.26 38.51 -49.97
N SER A 178 26.85 38.76 -51.22
CA SER A 178 25.78 38.00 -51.89
C SER A 178 26.28 36.65 -52.45
N ALA A 179 27.06 35.92 -51.66
CA ALA A 179 27.70 34.70 -52.11
C ALA A 179 26.91 33.46 -51.68
N ASN A 180 27.06 32.40 -52.46
CA ASN A 180 26.38 31.13 -52.20
C ASN A 180 26.88 30.54 -50.87
N VAL A 181 25.96 30.11 -50.01
CA VAL A 181 26.27 29.39 -48.77
C VAL A 181 26.12 27.89 -49.03
N PRO A 182 27.11 27.05 -48.68
CA PRO A 182 26.95 25.60 -48.80
C PRO A 182 25.79 25.11 -47.94
N ASN A 183 24.99 24.18 -48.46
CA ASN A 183 23.96 23.53 -47.66
C ASN A 183 24.59 22.43 -46.80
N PHE A 184 24.74 22.71 -45.51
CA PHE A 184 25.26 21.74 -44.54
C PHE A 184 24.12 20.92 -43.94
N THR A 185 24.31 19.61 -43.79
CA THR A 185 23.42 18.80 -42.96
C THR A 185 24.02 18.55 -41.58
N VAL A 186 23.16 18.39 -40.57
CA VAL A 186 23.57 18.01 -39.21
C VAL A 186 24.39 16.71 -39.21
N ALA A 187 24.06 15.79 -40.12
CA ALA A 187 24.78 14.52 -40.28
C ALA A 187 26.25 14.73 -40.70
N ASP A 188 26.52 15.71 -41.56
CA ASP A 188 27.88 16.03 -41.99
C ASP A 188 28.76 16.47 -40.81
N ILE A 189 28.18 17.27 -39.90
CA ILE A 189 28.86 17.78 -38.70
C ILE A 189 29.07 16.67 -37.67
N LEU A 190 28.04 15.85 -37.43
CA LEU A 190 28.10 14.73 -36.48
C LEU A 190 29.11 13.65 -36.90
N SER A 191 29.33 13.48 -38.22
CA SER A 191 30.29 12.50 -38.74
C SER A 191 31.74 12.73 -38.26
N SER A 192 32.05 13.93 -37.75
CA SER A 192 33.37 14.24 -37.20
C SER A 192 33.65 13.64 -35.82
N GLY A 193 32.60 13.20 -35.10
CA GLY A 193 32.72 12.73 -33.72
C GLY A 193 33.09 13.81 -32.70
N LYS A 194 33.18 15.09 -33.09
CA LYS A 194 33.60 16.20 -32.21
C LYS A 194 32.48 16.73 -31.30
N PHE A 195 31.22 16.47 -31.65
CA PHE A 195 30.03 17.00 -30.96
C PHE A 195 29.29 15.89 -30.21
N ASN A 196 29.94 15.28 -29.22
CA ASN A 196 29.34 14.18 -28.43
C ASN A 196 28.83 14.62 -27.05
N ASN A 197 29.42 15.67 -26.48
CA ASN A 197 29.15 16.11 -25.10
C ASN A 197 28.42 17.47 -25.03
N GLY A 198 28.33 18.18 -26.15
CA GLY A 198 27.75 19.51 -26.23
C GLY A 198 28.00 20.14 -27.60
N VAL A 199 27.46 21.34 -27.79
CA VAL A 199 27.59 22.10 -29.02
C VAL A 199 27.85 23.57 -28.67
N THR A 200 28.85 24.17 -29.30
CA THR A 200 29.13 25.61 -29.21
C THR A 200 29.22 26.18 -30.62
N LEU A 201 28.76 27.42 -30.79
CA LEU A 201 28.77 28.08 -32.11
C LEU A 201 30.20 28.23 -32.65
N TYR A 202 31.18 28.52 -31.78
CA TYR A 202 32.59 28.65 -32.16
C TYR A 202 33.17 27.31 -32.64
N ASP A 203 32.93 26.21 -31.92
CA ASP A 203 33.43 24.89 -32.33
C ASP A 203 32.79 24.42 -33.64
N MET A 204 31.52 24.78 -33.86
CA MET A 204 30.83 24.56 -35.13
C MET A 204 31.50 25.36 -36.26
N ALA A 205 31.68 26.67 -36.10
CA ALA A 205 32.31 27.53 -37.08
C ALA A 205 33.73 27.05 -37.42
N LYS A 206 34.51 26.69 -36.39
CA LYS A 206 35.86 26.12 -36.52
C LYS A 206 35.85 24.80 -37.28
N HIS A 207 34.88 23.94 -37.02
CA HIS A 207 34.80 22.69 -37.74
C HIS A 207 34.39 22.89 -39.20
N ILE A 208 33.42 23.78 -39.45
CA ILE A 208 32.96 24.12 -40.79
C ILE A 208 34.09 24.72 -41.63
N SER A 209 34.95 25.57 -41.06
CA SER A 209 36.10 26.13 -41.79
C SER A 209 37.04 25.03 -42.33
N THR A 210 37.15 23.90 -41.62
CA THR A 210 37.97 22.75 -42.06
C THR A 210 37.28 21.83 -43.07
N MET A 211 35.99 22.04 -43.37
CA MET A 211 35.21 21.20 -44.28
C MET A 211 35.25 21.65 -45.75
N SER A 212 36.03 22.69 -46.09
CA SER A 212 36.11 23.24 -47.45
C SER A 212 36.36 22.18 -48.53
N ASN A 213 37.19 21.17 -48.24
CA ASN A 213 37.51 20.07 -49.15
C ASN A 213 36.29 19.22 -49.57
N LYS A 214 35.22 19.18 -48.76
CA LYS A 214 33.96 18.48 -49.12
C LYS A 214 33.14 19.25 -50.16
N PHE A 215 33.42 20.53 -50.37
CA PHE A 215 32.69 21.41 -51.26
C PHE A 215 33.66 22.06 -52.26
N PRO A 216 34.13 21.31 -53.28
CA PRO A 216 35.18 21.76 -54.20
C PRO A 216 34.73 22.88 -55.17
N GLN A 217 33.51 23.38 -55.04
CA GLN A 217 32.96 24.41 -55.91
C GLN A 217 33.60 25.76 -55.56
N GLN A 218 34.23 26.40 -56.55
CA GLN A 218 34.90 27.71 -56.45
C GLN A 218 34.01 28.79 -55.80
N ASN A 219 32.69 28.67 -55.94
CA ASN A 219 31.71 29.64 -55.45
C ASN A 219 31.57 29.67 -53.91
N TYR A 220 32.10 28.69 -53.17
CA TYR A 220 32.07 28.66 -51.70
C TYR A 220 33.36 29.10 -51.03
N THR A 221 34.42 29.37 -51.80
CA THR A 221 35.74 29.75 -51.25
C THR A 221 35.64 31.01 -50.38
N HIS A 222 34.82 31.98 -50.77
CA HIS A 222 34.57 33.18 -49.98
C HIS A 222 33.90 32.89 -48.63
N PHE A 223 32.97 31.94 -48.58
CA PHE A 223 32.32 31.51 -47.34
C PHE A 223 33.34 30.89 -46.39
N PHE A 224 34.10 29.90 -46.85
CA PHE A 224 35.08 29.21 -46.01
C PHE A 224 36.19 30.13 -45.51
N ASN A 225 36.72 31.02 -46.38
CA ASN A 225 37.77 31.96 -45.99
C ASN A 225 37.27 32.98 -44.96
N ASN A 226 36.01 33.44 -45.06
CA ASN A 226 35.42 34.37 -44.10
C ASN A 226 35.28 33.72 -42.72
N ILE A 227 34.68 32.53 -42.67
CA ILE A 227 34.55 31.77 -41.43
C ILE A 227 35.92 31.38 -40.84
N ASP A 228 36.89 30.98 -41.68
CA ASP A 228 38.25 30.66 -41.22
C ASP A 228 38.95 31.90 -40.63
N GLY A 229 38.78 33.07 -41.25
CA GLY A 229 39.27 34.34 -40.74
C GLY A 229 38.71 34.69 -39.37
N MET A 230 37.38 34.59 -39.21
CA MET A 230 36.70 34.83 -37.92
C MET A 230 37.16 33.88 -36.82
N VAL A 231 37.43 32.61 -37.16
CA VAL A 231 37.80 31.62 -36.15
C VAL A 231 39.29 31.66 -35.82
N ARG A 232 40.17 31.69 -36.83
CA ARG A 232 41.62 31.52 -36.65
C ARG A 232 42.36 32.82 -36.46
N VAL A 233 41.94 33.89 -37.13
CA VAL A 233 42.63 35.19 -37.11
C VAL A 233 42.10 36.06 -35.98
N GLU A 234 40.78 36.15 -35.84
CA GLU A 234 40.15 36.96 -34.77
C GLU A 234 40.15 36.25 -33.41
N GLY A 235 40.08 34.92 -33.42
CA GLY A 235 40.11 34.10 -32.22
C GLY A 235 38.77 34.02 -31.48
N MET A 236 38.71 33.11 -30.49
CA MET A 236 37.49 32.75 -29.78
C MET A 236 36.84 33.93 -29.05
N ASP A 237 37.62 34.77 -28.39
CA ASP A 237 37.08 35.87 -27.57
C ASP A 237 36.34 36.90 -28.42
N LYS A 238 36.95 37.33 -29.53
CA LYS A 238 36.34 38.31 -30.45
C LYS A 238 35.12 37.73 -31.16
N PHE A 239 35.20 36.46 -31.59
CA PHE A 239 34.06 35.75 -32.16
C PHE A 239 32.89 35.70 -31.19
N ASN A 240 33.14 35.35 -29.92
CA ASN A 240 32.08 35.24 -28.92
C ASN A 240 31.44 36.58 -28.58
N VAL A 241 32.22 37.66 -28.50
CA VAL A 241 31.70 39.01 -28.26
C VAL A 241 30.79 39.47 -29.40
N GLN A 242 31.19 39.24 -30.65
CA GLN A 242 30.40 39.67 -31.82
C GLN A 242 29.15 38.81 -32.06
N ASN A 243 29.14 37.57 -31.57
CA ASN A 243 28.07 36.61 -31.81
C ASN A 243 27.30 36.22 -30.55
N ALA A 244 27.34 37.05 -29.50
CA ALA A 244 26.75 36.75 -28.20
C ALA A 244 25.28 36.32 -28.29
N GLU A 245 24.43 37.06 -29.00
CA GLU A 245 23.01 36.72 -29.19
C GLU A 245 22.80 35.39 -29.92
N ARG A 246 23.65 35.12 -30.92
CA ARG A 246 23.59 33.89 -31.72
C ARG A 246 24.04 32.67 -30.91
N ILE A 247 25.04 32.85 -30.06
CA ILE A 247 25.48 31.84 -29.09
C ILE A 247 24.33 31.51 -28.14
N VAL A 248 23.65 32.53 -27.61
CA VAL A 248 22.48 32.35 -26.75
C VAL A 248 21.41 31.51 -27.46
N ALA A 249 21.05 31.86 -28.70
CA ALA A 249 20.06 31.09 -29.48
C ALA A 249 20.43 29.60 -29.64
N VAL A 250 21.70 29.30 -29.94
CA VAL A 250 22.19 27.91 -30.04
C VAL A 250 22.13 27.18 -28.69
N THR A 251 22.53 27.86 -27.61
CA THR A 251 22.49 27.26 -26.26
C THR A 251 21.05 27.02 -25.79
N GLU A 252 20.12 27.92 -26.11
CA GLU A 252 18.70 27.77 -25.80
C GLU A 252 18.08 26.62 -26.60
N ALA A 253 18.37 26.51 -27.90
CA ALA A 253 17.92 25.39 -28.73
C ALA A 253 18.42 24.05 -28.18
N PHE A 254 19.70 23.99 -27.79
CA PHE A 254 20.31 22.81 -27.17
C PHE A 254 19.62 22.43 -25.85
N GLU A 255 19.54 23.36 -24.89
CA GLU A 255 18.97 23.07 -23.56
C GLU A 255 17.47 22.79 -23.63
N LYS A 256 16.71 23.49 -24.47
CA LYS A 256 15.27 23.27 -24.63
C LYS A 256 14.98 21.88 -25.18
N ALA A 257 15.68 21.44 -26.23
CA ALA A 257 15.49 20.12 -26.81
C ALA A 257 15.95 18.99 -25.87
N LYS A 258 17.06 19.19 -25.17
CA LYS A 258 17.57 18.28 -24.13
C LYS A 258 16.58 18.14 -22.98
N ALA A 259 16.05 19.25 -22.46
CA ALA A 259 15.05 19.24 -21.40
C ALA A 259 13.75 18.56 -21.84
N ALA A 260 13.27 18.84 -23.05
CA ALA A 260 12.06 18.23 -23.60
C ALA A 260 12.19 16.70 -23.73
N GLU A 261 13.34 16.20 -24.19
CA GLU A 261 13.56 14.75 -24.31
C GLU A 261 13.71 14.08 -22.95
N PHE A 262 14.45 14.70 -22.03
CA PHE A 262 14.64 14.19 -20.69
C PHE A 262 13.31 14.08 -19.94
N THR A 263 12.46 15.12 -20.04
CA THR A 263 11.11 15.12 -19.44
C THR A 263 10.20 14.10 -20.10
N ALA A 264 10.25 13.91 -21.42
CA ALA A 264 9.46 12.88 -22.10
C ALA A 264 9.81 11.46 -21.61
N LYS A 265 11.09 11.15 -21.42
CA LYS A 265 11.54 9.84 -20.92
C LYS A 265 11.27 9.64 -19.43
N THR A 266 11.48 10.66 -18.60
CA THR A 266 11.26 10.57 -17.15
C THR A 266 9.77 10.64 -16.75
N GLY A 267 8.94 11.37 -17.50
CA GLY A 267 7.50 11.48 -17.24
C GLY A 267 6.73 10.17 -17.42
N LEU A 268 7.15 9.30 -18.34
CA LEU A 268 6.58 7.95 -18.47
C LEU A 268 6.89 7.07 -17.25
N LEU A 269 8.07 7.27 -16.66
CA LEU A 269 8.54 6.50 -15.53
C LEU A 269 7.89 6.94 -14.22
N SER A 270 7.72 8.25 -14.02
CA SER A 270 7.05 8.75 -12.82
C SER A 270 5.63 8.18 -12.69
N ASN A 271 4.88 8.12 -13.79
CA ASN A 271 3.56 7.47 -13.79
C ASN A 271 3.62 5.98 -13.41
N THR A 272 4.59 5.25 -13.96
CA THR A 272 4.78 3.81 -13.67
C THR A 272 5.18 3.58 -12.21
N ILE A 273 6.09 4.41 -11.70
CA ILE A 273 6.55 4.39 -10.31
C ILE A 273 5.40 4.70 -9.36
N ILE A 274 4.58 5.72 -9.66
CA ILE A 274 3.40 6.08 -8.86
C ILE A 274 2.41 4.92 -8.78
N VAL A 275 2.12 4.25 -9.90
CA VAL A 275 1.23 3.07 -9.91
C VAL A 275 1.80 1.95 -9.04
N SER A 276 3.10 1.67 -9.15
CA SER A 276 3.78 0.68 -8.30
C SER A 276 3.66 1.02 -6.81
N PHE A 277 3.93 2.26 -6.40
CA PHE A 277 3.78 2.69 -5.01
C PHE A 277 2.35 2.55 -4.50
N VAL A 278 1.35 2.93 -5.30
CA VAL A 278 -0.06 2.76 -4.94
C VAL A 278 -0.40 1.29 -4.72
N THR A 279 0.10 0.39 -5.58
CA THR A 279 -0.14 -1.05 -5.39
C THR A 279 0.52 -1.61 -4.12
N ILE A 280 1.74 -1.17 -3.78
CA ILE A 280 2.42 -1.57 -2.53
C ILE A 280 1.64 -1.11 -1.31
N ILE A 281 1.16 0.14 -1.31
CA ILE A 281 0.37 0.69 -0.19
C ILE A 281 -0.92 -0.13 0.02
N ILE A 282 -1.59 -0.53 -1.06
CA ILE A 282 -2.80 -1.38 -0.98
C ILE A 282 -2.47 -2.74 -0.35
N ILE A 283 -1.37 -3.38 -0.75
CA ILE A 283 -0.93 -4.67 -0.18
C ILE A 283 -0.61 -4.53 1.32
N VAL A 284 0.10 -3.47 1.70
CA VAL A 284 0.44 -3.19 3.11
C VAL A 284 -0.83 -2.97 3.94
N LEU A 285 -1.81 -2.21 3.41
CA LEU A 285 -3.08 -2.01 4.10
C LEU A 285 -3.84 -3.34 4.32
N ILE A 286 -3.88 -4.21 3.30
CA ILE A 286 -4.49 -5.55 3.43
C ILE A 286 -3.78 -6.36 4.53
N MET A 287 -2.44 -6.36 4.56
CA MET A 287 -1.66 -7.02 5.60
C MET A 287 -1.96 -6.50 7.00
N VAL A 288 -2.09 -5.17 7.16
CA VAL A 288 -2.45 -4.54 8.43
C VAL A 288 -3.86 -4.95 8.88
N ILE A 289 -4.84 -4.96 7.97
CA ILE A 289 -6.21 -5.40 8.28
C ILE A 289 -6.21 -6.86 8.76
N ILE A 290 -5.55 -7.76 8.02
CA ILE A 290 -5.43 -9.18 8.41
C ILE A 290 -4.75 -9.32 9.77
N TYR A 291 -3.67 -8.58 10.01
CA TYR A 291 -2.96 -8.57 11.28
C TYR A 291 -3.86 -8.13 12.44
N LEU A 292 -4.64 -7.05 12.26
CA LEU A 292 -5.57 -6.56 13.28
C LEU A 292 -6.67 -7.59 13.59
N VAL A 293 -7.24 -8.23 12.57
CA VAL A 293 -8.22 -9.31 12.74
C VAL A 293 -7.63 -10.47 13.54
N LEU A 294 -6.44 -10.94 13.18
CA LEU A 294 -5.76 -12.03 13.89
C LEU A 294 -5.42 -11.66 15.34
N ARG A 295 -4.94 -10.42 15.58
CA ARG A 295 -4.62 -9.91 16.91
C ARG A 295 -5.87 -9.82 17.79
N TYR A 296 -6.97 -9.32 17.23
CA TYR A 296 -8.25 -9.25 17.92
C TYR A 296 -8.73 -10.65 18.34
N ARG A 297 -8.66 -11.63 17.42
CA ARG A 297 -9.04 -13.02 17.70
C ARG A 297 -8.22 -13.64 18.84
N ARG A 298 -6.90 -13.44 18.85
CA ARG A 298 -6.03 -13.91 19.94
C ARG A 298 -6.44 -13.32 21.28
N LYS A 299 -6.72 -12.01 21.34
CA LYS A 299 -7.22 -11.35 22.56
C LYS A 299 -8.55 -11.93 23.04
N LYS A 300 -9.53 -12.15 22.15
CA LYS A 300 -10.83 -12.74 22.50
C LYS A 300 -10.67 -14.14 23.10
N LYS A 301 -9.81 -14.98 22.50
CA LYS A 301 -9.51 -16.34 23.00
C LYS A 301 -8.91 -16.31 24.41
N MET A 302 -7.99 -15.38 24.69
CA MET A 302 -7.38 -15.23 26.02
C MET A 302 -8.40 -14.79 27.08
N LYS A 303 -9.31 -13.85 26.75
CA LYS A 303 -10.39 -13.43 27.65
C LYS A 303 -11.34 -14.58 28.00
N LYS A 304 -11.78 -15.35 26.99
CA LYS A 304 -12.62 -16.55 27.21
C LYS A 304 -11.92 -17.56 28.12
N LYS A 305 -10.64 -17.87 27.86
CA LYS A 305 -9.85 -18.77 28.72
C LYS A 305 -9.84 -18.33 30.17
N ALA A 306 -9.58 -17.04 30.44
CA ALA A 306 -9.56 -16.49 31.79
C ALA A 306 -10.91 -16.60 32.51
N GLN A 307 -12.03 -16.43 31.80
CA GLN A 307 -13.37 -16.63 32.37
C GLN A 307 -13.61 -18.09 32.75
N TYR A 308 -13.26 -19.04 31.88
CA TYR A 308 -13.38 -20.47 32.19
C TYR A 308 -12.49 -20.90 33.36
N THR A 309 -11.27 -20.34 33.49
CA THR A 309 -10.38 -20.66 34.63
C THR A 309 -10.97 -20.17 35.95
N LYS A 310 -11.66 -19.02 35.95
CA LYS A 310 -12.35 -18.51 37.14
C LYS A 310 -13.53 -19.41 37.56
N LEU A 311 -14.35 -19.83 36.60
CA LEU A 311 -15.51 -20.70 36.86
C LEU A 311 -15.11 -22.10 37.35
N LEU A 312 -13.94 -22.60 36.94
CA LEU A 312 -13.47 -23.93 37.32
C LEU A 312 -12.80 -23.99 38.71
N ASN A 313 -12.41 -22.82 39.23
CA ASN A 313 -11.78 -22.66 40.54
C ASN A 313 -12.76 -22.20 41.65
N GLN A 314 -14.05 -22.06 41.31
CA GLN A 314 -15.16 -21.86 42.26
C GLN A 314 -15.84 -23.19 42.55
#